data_AF-Q6TTY6-F1
#
_entry.id   AF-Q6TTY6-F1
#
_cell.length_a   1.000
_cell.length_b   1.000
_cell.length_c   1.000
_cell.angle_alpha   90.00
_cell.angle_beta   90.00
_cell.angle_gamma   90.00
#
_symmetry.space_group_name_H-M   'P 1'
#
loop_
_entity.id
_entity.type
_entity.pdbx_description
1 polymer ?
#
loop_
_entity_poly.entity_id
_entity_poly.type
_entity_poly.pdbx_seq_one_letter_code
_entity_poly.pdbx_strand_id
1 'polypeptide(L)'
;WGPPDYKDLAMPMMAATYSAIIKGIKEGRNGLGSIYVFGTGNGGLLDDCNYDGYANSPYTITIAAINSEDERPYFSESCPCILASTCSGGGNGSIYTTDFGEKGCTTEHTGTSASTAIAAGIIALVLSVNPNL
;
A
#
# COMPACT_ATOMS: atom_id res chain seq x y z
N TRP A 1 3.32 3.15 -5.46
CA TRP A 1 4.13 3.18 -6.69
C TRP A 1 3.79 1.93 -7.47
N GLY A 2 3.94 1.98 -8.78
CA GLY A 2 3.46 0.95 -9.67
C GLY A 2 3.38 1.52 -11.08
N PRO A 3 2.56 0.91 -11.95
CA PRO A 3 2.11 1.53 -13.19
C PRO A 3 1.44 2.89 -12.91
N PRO A 4 1.31 3.74 -13.94
CA PRO A 4 0.50 4.94 -13.82
C PRO A 4 -0.97 4.63 -13.50
N ASP A 5 -1.51 5.29 -12.49
CA ASP A 5 -2.86 5.07 -11.96
C ASP A 5 -3.98 5.68 -12.86
N TYR A 6 -4.07 5.26 -14.13
CA TYR A 6 -5.13 5.70 -15.05
C TYR A 6 -5.45 4.69 -16.17
N LYS A 7 -6.73 4.66 -16.55
CA LYS A 7 -7.27 3.96 -17.73
C LYS A 7 -7.01 2.45 -17.73
N ASP A 8 -7.08 1.80 -16.58
CA ASP A 8 -6.99 0.33 -16.47
C ASP A 8 -5.71 -0.20 -17.15
N LEU A 9 -4.60 0.53 -17.00
CA LEU A 9 -3.36 0.23 -17.71
C LEU A 9 -2.72 -1.04 -17.15
N ALA A 10 -3.02 -2.16 -17.79
CA ALA A 10 -2.47 -3.47 -17.45
C ALA A 10 -0.95 -3.50 -17.63
N MET A 11 -0.20 -3.50 -16.52
CA MET A 11 1.25 -3.62 -16.53
C MET A 11 1.70 -4.66 -15.51
N PRO A 12 2.38 -5.73 -15.95
CA PRO A 12 2.87 -6.74 -15.02
C PRO A 12 4.04 -6.19 -14.20
N MET A 13 4.27 -6.83 -13.06
CA MET A 13 5.52 -6.65 -12.32
C MET A 13 6.71 -7.01 -13.22
N MET A 14 7.73 -6.16 -13.26
CA MET A 14 8.94 -6.43 -14.02
C MET A 14 9.61 -7.73 -13.54
N ALA A 15 10.10 -8.56 -14.47
CA ALA A 15 10.67 -9.87 -14.15
C ALA A 15 11.80 -9.83 -13.10
N ALA A 16 12.63 -8.78 -13.15
CA ALA A 16 13.68 -8.55 -12.15
C ALA A 16 13.09 -8.30 -10.75
N THR A 17 12.06 -7.45 -10.65
CA THR A 17 11.36 -7.15 -9.39
C THR A 17 10.62 -8.38 -8.86
N TYR A 18 9.95 -9.13 -9.73
CA TYR A 18 9.31 -10.39 -9.37
C TYR A 18 10.32 -11.39 -8.80
N SER A 19 11.46 -11.56 -9.47
CA SER A 19 12.55 -12.43 -8.99
C SER A 19 13.08 -11.98 -7.62
N ALA A 20 13.21 -10.67 -7.40
CA ALA A 20 13.65 -10.11 -6.12
C ALA A 20 12.62 -10.33 -5.00
N ILE A 21 11.32 -10.16 -5.27
CA ILE A 21 10.25 -10.44 -4.32
C ILE A 21 10.21 -11.92 -3.96
N ILE A 22 10.26 -12.83 -4.95
CA ILE A 22 10.30 -14.27 -4.70
C ILE A 22 11.50 -14.65 -3.83
N LYS A 23 12.67 -14.09 -4.11
CA LYS A 23 13.86 -14.30 -3.28
C LYS A 23 13.63 -13.80 -1.86
N GLY A 24 13.09 -12.59 -1.70
CA GLY A 24 12.76 -12.03 -0.39
C GLY A 24 11.77 -12.88 0.39
N ILE A 25 10.75 -13.43 -0.25
CA ILE A 25 9.77 -14.33 0.39
C ILE A 25 10.40 -15.65 0.83
N LYS A 26 11.36 -16.19 0.06
CA LYS A 26 12.00 -17.47 0.38
C LYS A 26 13.12 -17.35 1.41
N GLU A 27 13.90 -16.28 1.34
CA GLU A 27 15.17 -16.14 2.06
C GLU A 27 15.16 -15.01 3.10
N GLY A 28 14.26 -14.04 2.96
CA GLY A 28 14.14 -12.92 3.88
C GLY A 28 13.72 -13.35 5.28
N ARG A 29 14.03 -12.51 6.27
CA ARG A 29 13.69 -12.74 7.69
C ARG A 29 14.09 -14.14 8.18
N ASN A 30 15.33 -14.56 7.88
CA ASN A 30 15.86 -15.90 8.23
C ASN A 30 14.99 -17.06 7.71
N GLY A 31 14.37 -16.90 6.53
CA GLY A 31 13.51 -17.91 5.90
C GLY A 31 12.03 -17.81 6.25
N LEU A 32 11.61 -16.84 7.08
CA LEU A 32 10.19 -16.55 7.34
C LEU A 32 9.52 -15.76 6.21
N GLY A 33 10.34 -15.13 5.35
CA GLY A 33 9.90 -14.34 4.22
C GLY A 33 9.76 -12.86 4.53
N SER A 34 10.29 -12.03 3.63
CA SER A 34 10.08 -10.59 3.63
C SER A 34 8.60 -10.26 3.40
N ILE A 35 8.14 -9.18 4.05
CA ILE A 35 6.76 -8.71 3.95
C ILE A 35 6.74 -7.47 3.05
N TYR A 36 5.91 -7.52 2.01
CA TYR A 36 5.74 -6.43 1.04
C TYR A 36 4.33 -5.87 1.18
N VAL A 37 4.21 -4.59 1.52
CA VAL A 37 2.92 -3.89 1.64
C VAL A 37 2.79 -2.93 0.47
N PHE A 38 1.65 -2.98 -0.23
CA PHE A 38 1.36 -2.15 -1.38
C PHE A 38 0.02 -1.45 -1.21
N GLY A 39 -0.09 -0.23 -1.72
CA GLY A 39 -1.36 0.47 -1.82
C GLY A 39 -2.12 0.04 -3.06
N THR A 40 -3.43 0.21 -3.07
CA THR A 40 -4.25 -0.02 -4.26
C THR A 40 -4.02 0.99 -5.39
N GLY A 41 -3.17 2.01 -5.23
CA GLY A 41 -3.05 3.10 -6.22
C GLY A 41 -4.06 4.23 -5.97
N ASN A 42 -3.94 5.32 -6.74
CA ASN A 42 -4.65 6.58 -6.57
C ASN A 42 -5.55 6.96 -7.77
N GLY A 43 -5.84 6.01 -8.66
CA GLY A 43 -6.63 6.20 -9.87
C GLY A 43 -8.14 6.28 -9.63
N GLY A 44 -8.61 5.88 -8.45
CA GLY A 44 -10.00 6.04 -8.02
C GLY A 44 -10.99 5.28 -8.89
N LEU A 45 -11.89 6.01 -9.55
CA LEU A 45 -12.88 5.45 -10.50
C LEU A 45 -12.33 5.33 -11.93
N LEU A 46 -11.12 5.82 -12.18
CA LEU A 46 -10.48 5.79 -13.51
C LEU A 46 -9.51 4.62 -13.65
N ASP A 47 -9.39 3.77 -12.64
CA ASP A 47 -8.47 2.64 -12.62
C ASP A 47 -8.96 1.51 -11.70
N ASP A 48 -8.40 0.31 -11.90
CA ASP A 48 -8.66 -0.88 -11.10
C ASP A 48 -7.34 -1.57 -10.76
N CYS A 49 -7.05 -1.67 -9.45
CA CYS A 49 -5.79 -2.20 -8.94
C CYS A 49 -5.47 -3.65 -9.34
N ASN A 50 -6.42 -4.38 -9.94
CA ASN A 50 -6.16 -5.69 -10.51
C ASN A 50 -5.29 -5.63 -11.78
N TYR A 51 -5.20 -4.46 -12.42
CA TYR A 51 -4.33 -4.18 -13.57
C TYR A 51 -2.89 -3.83 -13.18
N ASP A 52 -2.67 -3.47 -11.91
CA ASP A 52 -1.34 -3.30 -11.34
C ASP A 52 -0.78 -4.67 -10.92
N GLY A 53 0.22 -5.17 -11.66
CA GLY A 53 0.88 -6.44 -11.35
C GLY A 53 1.65 -6.46 -10.02
N TYR A 54 1.89 -5.32 -9.40
CA TYR A 54 2.42 -5.20 -8.04
C TYR A 54 1.32 -5.37 -7.00
N ALA A 55 0.20 -4.63 -7.12
CA ALA A 55 -0.93 -4.74 -6.20
C ALA A 55 -1.66 -6.10 -6.31
N ASN A 56 -1.77 -6.66 -7.52
CA ASN A 56 -2.41 -7.97 -7.74
C ASN A 56 -1.48 -9.17 -7.52
N SER A 57 -0.31 -8.96 -6.93
CA SER A 57 0.60 -10.07 -6.63
C SER A 57 0.11 -10.84 -5.40
N PRO A 58 0.07 -12.20 -5.42
CA PRO A 58 -0.20 -12.98 -4.20
C PRO A 58 0.91 -12.86 -3.15
N TYR A 59 2.00 -12.18 -3.49
CA TYR A 59 3.21 -11.98 -2.70
C TYR A 59 3.25 -10.61 -2.01
N THR A 60 2.21 -9.79 -2.19
CA THR A 60 2.07 -8.46 -1.61
C THR A 60 0.80 -8.38 -0.78
N ILE A 61 0.84 -7.57 0.27
CA ILE A 61 -0.32 -7.24 1.09
C ILE A 61 -0.90 -5.92 0.57
N THR A 62 -2.03 -6.02 -0.12
CA THR A 62 -2.64 -4.87 -0.80
C THR A 62 -3.65 -4.15 0.09
N ILE A 63 -3.41 -2.85 0.31
CA ILE A 63 -4.08 -2.01 1.30
C ILE A 63 -4.80 -0.86 0.60
N ALA A 64 -6.12 -0.81 0.78
CA ALA A 64 -6.96 0.30 0.35
C ALA A 64 -6.94 1.45 1.38
N ALA A 65 -7.43 2.63 0.98
CA ALA A 65 -7.60 3.77 1.86
C ALA A 65 -9.06 3.93 2.31
N ILE A 66 -9.25 4.40 3.54
CA ILE A 66 -10.50 4.96 4.07
C ILE A 66 -10.22 6.35 4.64
N ASN A 67 -11.19 7.26 4.58
CA ASN A 67 -11.08 8.58 5.20
C ASN A 67 -11.49 8.55 6.68
N SER A 68 -11.50 9.71 7.35
CA SER A 68 -11.90 9.84 8.75
C SER A 68 -13.38 9.59 9.04
N GLU A 69 -14.19 9.38 8.02
CA GLU A 69 -15.63 9.08 8.09
C GLU A 69 -15.90 7.60 7.71
N ASP A 70 -14.84 6.77 7.66
CA ASP A 70 -14.87 5.36 7.24
C ASP A 70 -15.35 5.13 5.79
N GLU A 71 -15.28 6.16 4.95
CA GLU A 71 -15.68 6.10 3.55
C GLU A 71 -14.48 5.90 2.63
N ARG A 72 -14.73 5.30 1.45
CA ARG A 72 -13.71 5.18 0.41
C ARG A 72 -13.40 6.56 -0.21
N PRO A 73 -12.17 7.10 -0.06
CA PRO A 73 -11.83 8.37 -0.68
C PRO A 73 -11.78 8.25 -2.21
N TYR A 74 -11.97 9.38 -2.90
CA TYR A 74 -12.14 9.42 -4.37
C TYR A 74 -10.96 8.83 -5.16
N PHE A 75 -9.76 8.80 -4.58
CA PHE A 75 -8.55 8.29 -5.21
C PHE A 75 -8.33 6.78 -4.97
N SER A 76 -8.95 6.17 -3.94
CA SER A 76 -8.68 4.76 -3.65
C SER A 76 -9.33 3.87 -4.70
N GLU A 77 -8.51 3.17 -5.47
CA GLU A 77 -8.96 2.16 -6.42
C GLU A 77 -9.64 0.98 -5.70
N SER A 78 -10.54 0.31 -6.40
CA SER A 78 -11.28 -0.85 -5.88
C SER A 78 -11.05 -2.03 -6.80
N CYS A 79 -10.65 -3.17 -6.23
CA CYS A 79 -10.44 -4.39 -6.97
C CYS A 79 -10.51 -5.63 -6.06
N PRO A 80 -10.61 -6.86 -6.62
CA PRO A 80 -10.69 -8.09 -5.83
C PRO A 80 -9.43 -8.46 -5.04
N CYS A 81 -8.26 -7.89 -5.36
CA CYS A 81 -7.00 -8.24 -4.68
C CYS A 81 -6.75 -7.46 -3.37
N ILE A 82 -7.68 -6.60 -2.95
CA ILE A 82 -7.61 -5.86 -1.69
C ILE A 82 -7.74 -6.82 -0.51
N LEU A 83 -6.78 -6.81 0.41
CA LEU A 83 -6.80 -7.64 1.62
C LEU A 83 -7.36 -6.89 2.84
N ALA A 84 -7.09 -5.59 2.94
CA ALA A 84 -7.54 -4.75 4.04
C ALA A 84 -7.54 -3.26 3.65
N SER A 85 -8.01 -2.40 4.54
CA SER A 85 -7.90 -0.95 4.43
C SER A 85 -7.36 -0.33 5.71
N THR A 86 -6.76 0.85 5.58
CA THR A 86 -6.36 1.68 6.72
C THR A 86 -6.62 3.16 6.44
N CYS A 87 -6.59 3.97 7.50
CA CYS A 87 -6.85 5.41 7.42
C CYS A 87 -5.89 6.11 6.44
N SER A 88 -6.41 7.07 5.70
CA SER A 88 -5.66 8.04 4.92
C SER A 88 -6.31 9.42 5.03
N GLY A 89 -5.65 10.42 4.46
CA GLY A 89 -6.26 11.71 4.20
C GLY A 89 -7.17 11.69 2.97
N GLY A 90 -8.17 12.56 2.96
CA GLY A 90 -9.20 12.66 1.93
C GLY A 90 -10.53 13.12 2.53
N GLY A 91 -11.27 13.98 1.84
CA GLY A 91 -12.48 14.61 2.40
C GLY A 91 -12.10 15.64 3.47
N ASN A 92 -12.63 15.47 4.69
CA ASN A 92 -12.45 16.40 5.82
C ASN A 92 -11.23 16.11 6.72
N GLY A 93 -10.44 15.06 6.42
CA GLY A 93 -9.32 14.62 7.25
C GLY A 93 -8.02 14.41 6.47
N SER A 94 -6.89 14.40 7.19
CA SER A 94 -5.54 14.19 6.66
C SER A 94 -4.69 13.37 7.63
N ILE A 95 -3.59 12.79 7.14
CA ILE A 95 -2.59 12.15 7.99
C ILE A 95 -1.54 13.18 8.40
N TYR A 96 -1.29 13.25 9.69
CA TYR A 96 -0.30 14.11 10.31
C TYR A 96 0.97 13.29 10.48
N THR A 97 2.08 13.75 9.91
CA THR A 97 3.34 13.02 9.93
C THR A 97 4.54 13.95 9.77
N THR A 98 5.75 13.41 9.86
CA THR A 98 6.99 14.14 9.59
C THR A 98 7.12 14.48 8.10
N ASP A 99 7.74 15.60 7.80
CA ASP A 99 7.97 16.06 6.42
C ASP A 99 9.36 16.69 6.27
N PHE A 100 9.81 16.86 5.03
CA PHE A 100 11.06 17.53 4.69
C PHE A 100 10.99 19.05 4.94
N GLY A 101 12.14 19.67 5.19
CA GLY A 101 12.29 21.11 5.34
C GLY A 101 12.24 21.59 6.80
N GLU A 102 12.33 22.90 6.99
CA GLU A 102 12.53 23.50 8.32
C GLU A 102 11.40 23.23 9.32
N LYS A 103 10.17 23.05 8.84
CA LYS A 103 9.01 22.75 9.70
C LYS A 103 9.02 21.31 10.23
N GLY A 104 9.62 20.37 9.50
CA GLY A 104 9.76 18.97 9.90
C GLY A 104 8.45 18.16 9.97
N CYS A 105 7.29 18.73 9.65
CA CYS A 105 6.00 18.06 9.74
C CYS A 105 5.00 18.56 8.67
N THR A 106 4.04 17.70 8.36
CA THR A 106 2.91 17.98 7.47
C THR A 106 1.59 17.58 8.14
N THR A 107 0.55 18.33 7.80
CA THR A 107 -0.84 18.05 8.17
C THR A 107 -1.69 17.75 6.93
N GLU A 108 -1.05 17.41 5.82
CA GLU A 108 -1.70 17.32 4.50
C GLU A 108 -1.37 16.00 3.79
N HIS A 109 -0.81 15.00 4.49
CA HIS A 109 -0.48 13.74 3.83
C HIS A 109 -1.76 12.94 3.49
N THR A 110 -1.90 12.55 2.22
CA THR A 110 -3.07 11.83 1.67
C THR A 110 -2.64 10.70 0.73
N GLY A 111 -3.62 9.98 0.16
CA GLY A 111 -3.38 8.93 -0.83
C GLY A 111 -3.24 7.55 -0.21
N THR A 112 -3.36 6.49 -1.01
CA THR A 112 -3.18 5.10 -0.56
C THR A 112 -1.75 4.82 -0.06
N SER A 113 -0.81 5.70 -0.40
CA SER A 113 0.56 5.69 0.13
C SER A 113 0.60 5.90 1.65
N ALA A 114 -0.27 6.76 2.20
CA ALA A 114 -0.37 6.97 3.65
C ALA A 114 -0.91 5.72 4.37
N SER A 115 -1.96 5.10 3.79
CA SER A 115 -2.54 3.84 4.28
C SER A 115 -1.50 2.71 4.31
N THR A 116 -0.69 2.59 3.25
CA THR A 116 0.36 1.57 3.16
C THR A 116 1.36 1.65 4.31
N ALA A 117 1.78 2.87 4.68
CA ALA A 117 2.70 3.10 5.79
C ALA A 117 2.08 2.73 7.16
N ILE A 118 0.80 3.07 7.37
CA ILE A 118 0.07 2.71 8.60
C ILE A 118 -0.07 1.20 8.72
N ALA A 119 -0.44 0.50 7.64
CA ALA A 119 -0.53 -0.95 7.62
C ALA A 119 0.82 -1.61 7.93
N ALA A 120 1.93 -1.10 7.37
CA ALA A 120 3.27 -1.57 7.70
C ALA A 120 3.61 -1.39 9.19
N GLY A 121 3.20 -0.27 9.80
CA GLY A 121 3.34 -0.04 11.24
C GLY A 121 2.54 -1.05 12.09
N ILE A 122 1.30 -1.35 11.70
CA ILE A 122 0.47 -2.37 12.38
C ILE A 122 1.12 -3.75 12.25
N ILE A 123 1.60 -4.12 11.07
CA ILE A 123 2.32 -5.38 10.84
C ILE A 123 3.57 -5.46 11.73
N ALA A 124 4.33 -4.37 11.87
CA ALA A 124 5.49 -4.34 12.76
C ALA A 124 5.10 -4.59 14.23
N LEU A 125 3.97 -4.06 14.70
CA LEU A 125 3.45 -4.35 16.04
C LEU A 125 3.09 -5.84 16.18
N VAL A 126 2.42 -6.43 15.19
CA VAL A 126 2.08 -7.86 15.19
C VAL A 126 3.35 -8.72 15.27
N LEU A 127 4.38 -8.40 14.49
CA LEU A 127 5.67 -9.10 14.51
C LEU A 127 6.44 -8.91 15.82
N SER A 128 6.26 -7.77 16.50
CA SER A 128 6.89 -7.55 17.80
C SER A 128 6.37 -8.52 18.88
N VAL A 129 5.12 -8.98 18.72
CA VAL A 129 4.49 -9.97 19.61
C VAL A 129 4.82 -11.39 19.18
N ASN A 130 4.76 -11.67 17.87
CA ASN A 130 5.13 -12.97 17.32
C ASN A 130 6.13 -12.82 16.16
N PRO A 131 7.44 -12.84 16.43
CA PRO A 131 8.46 -12.63 15.41
C PRO A 131 8.61 -13.80 14.43
N ASN A 132 7.97 -14.94 14.71
CA ASN A 132 8.02 -16.17 13.90
C ASN A 132 6.91 -16.27 12.84
N LEU A 133 6.03 -15.26 12.74
CA LEU A 133 5.08 -15.13 11.63
C LEU A 133 5.78 -14.87 10.30
#